data_AF-A0A1G9V015-F1
#
_entry.id   AF-A0A1G9V015-F1
#
_cell.length_a   1.000
_cell.length_b   1.000
_cell.length_c   1.000
_cell.angle_alpha   90.00
_cell.angle_beta   90.00
_cell.angle_gamma   90.00
#
_symmetry.space_group_name_H-M   'P 1'
#
loop_
_entity.id
_entity.type
_entity.pdbx_description
1 polymer ?
#
loop_
_entity_poly.entity_id
_entity_poly.type
_entity_poly.pdbx_seq_one_letter_code
_entity_poly.pdbx_strand_id
1 'polypeptide(L)'
;MNTTINLRVSNDQKTTLQNLAEDFGCSLSDYIRDVITTHLEDSYEELDEPSINLDLEPIILDEGRPIPGFEKSYEFTTLLAWLFYKYMQPTDNNSIEAINGIKYKVEKTLKRSSFSQDLKLEFLKVLSDLNRFVVEPDYSNKHFTFPISGNALSFDYCLLINELWSLENKEL
;
A
#
# COMPACT_ATOMS: atom_id res chain seq x y z
N MET A 1 -1.48 26.52 13.48
CA MET A 1 -2.55 27.05 12.61
C MET A 1 -3.75 26.13 12.75
N ASN A 2 -4.93 26.64 13.08
CA ASN A 2 -6.14 25.80 13.24
C ASN A 2 -6.80 25.61 11.87
N THR A 3 -6.47 24.51 11.20
CA THR A 3 -7.10 24.14 9.92
C THR A 3 -8.49 23.57 10.20
N THR A 4 -9.52 24.17 9.61
CA THR A 4 -10.91 23.70 9.75
C THR A 4 -11.31 22.95 8.49
N ILE A 5 -11.74 21.69 8.65
CA ILE A 5 -12.22 20.85 7.55
C ILE A 5 -13.72 20.63 7.74
N ASN A 6 -14.51 20.91 6.70
CA ASN A 6 -15.95 20.67 6.70
C ASN A 6 -16.25 19.35 5.97
N LEU A 7 -16.69 18.34 6.72
CA LEU A 7 -17.02 17.02 6.18
C LEU A 7 -18.55 16.88 6.04
N ARG A 8 -19.00 16.30 4.93
CA ARG A 8 -20.40 15.88 4.74
C ARG A 8 -20.48 14.38 4.91
N VAL A 9 -21.22 13.94 5.92
CA VAL A 9 -21.45 12.53 6.24
C VAL A 9 -22.95 12.25 6.26
N SER A 10 -23.33 10.98 6.13
CA SER A 10 -24.73 10.58 6.30
C SER A 10 -25.20 10.87 7.73
N ASN A 11 -26.51 11.09 7.90
CA ASN A 11 -27.09 11.40 9.21
C ASN A 11 -26.88 10.26 10.21
N ASP A 12 -26.98 9.01 9.76
CA ASP A 12 -26.80 7.83 10.62
C ASP A 12 -25.36 7.76 11.16
N GLN A 13 -24.37 7.95 10.28
CA GLN A 13 -22.96 8.00 10.68
C GLN A 13 -22.66 9.17 11.61
N LYS A 14 -23.29 10.34 11.37
CA LYS A 14 -23.15 11.50 12.25
C LYS A 14 -23.64 11.18 13.66
N THR A 15 -24.82 10.56 13.78
CA THR A 15 -25.39 10.19 15.07
C THR A 15 -24.53 9.17 15.80
N THR A 16 -24.02 8.15 15.09
CA THR A 16 -23.11 7.18 15.70
C THR A 16 -21.82 7.82 16.20
N LEU A 17 -21.18 8.67 15.39
CA LEU A 17 -19.95 9.37 15.79
C LEU A 17 -20.19 10.34 16.96
N GLN A 18 -21.35 10.98 17.02
CA GLN A 18 -21.74 11.86 18.11
C GLN A 18 -21.86 11.09 19.42
N ASN A 19 -22.56 9.95 19.40
CA ASN A 19 -22.74 9.11 20.59
C ASN A 19 -21.40 8.57 21.09
N LEU A 20 -20.52 8.15 20.18
CA LEU A 20 -19.17 7.71 20.53
C LEU A 20 -18.36 8.85 21.15
N ALA A 21 -18.39 10.06 20.58
CA ALA A 21 -17.68 11.19 21.18
C ALA A 21 -18.19 11.52 22.60
N GLU A 22 -19.51 11.39 22.83
CA GLU A 22 -20.14 11.55 24.15
C GLU A 22 -19.70 10.46 25.15
N ASP A 23 -19.61 9.20 24.71
CA ASP A 23 -19.12 8.08 25.52
C ASP A 23 -17.64 8.27 25.94
N PHE A 24 -16.83 8.88 25.07
CA PHE A 24 -15.43 9.24 25.35
C PHE A 24 -15.28 10.59 26.06
N GLY A 25 -16.39 11.31 26.32
CA GLY A 25 -16.40 12.57 27.06
C GLY A 25 -15.70 13.73 26.34
N CYS A 26 -15.53 13.66 25.01
CA CYS A 26 -14.86 14.67 24.21
C CYS A 26 -15.79 15.29 23.16
N SER A 27 -15.35 16.36 22.49
CA SER A 27 -16.15 16.93 21.40
C SER A 27 -16.07 16.05 20.16
N LEU A 28 -17.12 16.03 19.33
CA LEU A 28 -17.10 15.29 18.05
C LEU A 28 -15.89 15.64 17.18
N SER A 29 -15.46 16.91 17.21
CA SER A 29 -14.28 17.34 16.43
C SER A 29 -12.98 16.76 16.98
N ASP A 30 -12.87 16.63 18.30
CA ASP A 30 -11.69 16.05 18.95
C ASP A 30 -11.67 14.54 18.73
N TYR A 31 -12.81 13.87 18.91
CA TYR A 31 -12.98 12.45 18.62
C TYR A 31 -12.58 12.11 17.17
N ILE A 32 -13.09 12.87 16.19
CA ILE A 32 -12.76 12.64 14.79
C ILE A 32 -11.28 12.94 14.52
N ARG A 33 -10.69 13.96 15.15
CA ARG A 33 -9.26 14.24 15.01
C ARG A 33 -8.42 13.11 15.56
N ASP A 34 -8.77 12.56 16.70
CA ASP A 34 -8.06 11.43 17.30
C ASP A 34 -8.16 10.20 16.40
N VAL A 35 -9.36 9.84 15.94
CA VAL A 35 -9.56 8.73 15.00
C VAL A 35 -8.74 8.90 13.72
N ILE A 36 -8.76 10.10 13.13
CA ILE A 36 -7.97 10.39 11.92
C ILE A 36 -6.47 10.33 12.22
N THR A 37 -6.04 10.88 13.35
CA THR A 37 -4.62 10.94 13.72
C THR A 37 -4.08 9.56 14.03
N THR A 38 -4.79 8.73 14.79
CA THR A 38 -4.40 7.34 15.05
C THR A 38 -4.24 6.54 13.76
N HIS A 39 -5.19 6.65 12.83
CA HIS A 39 -5.10 5.96 11.54
C HIS A 39 -4.05 6.55 10.58
N LEU A 40 -3.64 7.80 10.78
CA LEU A 40 -2.55 8.42 10.02
C LEU A 40 -1.18 8.13 10.64
N GLU A 41 -1.04 8.09 11.96
CA GLU A 41 0.20 7.76 12.67
C GLU A 41 0.62 6.31 12.40
N ASP A 42 -0.34 5.38 12.31
CA ASP A 42 -0.10 4.01 11.81
C ASP A 42 0.39 3.98 10.34
N SER A 43 0.26 5.08 9.59
CA SER A 43 0.76 5.22 8.21
C SER A 43 2.13 5.88 8.11
N TYR A 44 2.62 6.47 9.21
CA TYR A 44 3.95 7.07 9.33
C TYR A 44 4.78 6.28 10.36
N GLU A 45 4.94 4.97 10.17
CA GLU A 45 6.10 4.30 10.77
C GLU A 45 7.37 5.01 10.27
N GLU A 46 8.14 5.55 11.23
CA GLU A 46 9.36 6.30 11.03
C GLU A 46 10.27 5.61 10.00
N LEU A 47 10.85 6.40 9.10
CA LEU A 47 11.93 5.98 8.21
C LEU A 47 13.19 5.71 9.04
N ASP A 48 13.18 4.65 9.83
CA ASP A 48 14.40 4.15 10.45
C ASP A 48 15.24 3.42 9.39
N GLU A 49 16.50 3.85 9.31
CA GLU A 49 17.52 3.30 8.44
C GLU A 49 17.60 1.76 8.54
N PRO A 50 17.95 1.05 7.45
CA PRO A 50 17.89 -0.40 7.41
C PRO A 50 19.01 -1.00 8.27
N SER A 51 18.74 -1.20 9.56
CA SER A 51 19.49 -2.16 10.36
C SER A 51 19.00 -3.56 10.00
N ILE A 52 19.85 -4.27 9.25
CA ILE A 52 19.68 -5.67 8.89
C ILE A 52 19.75 -6.48 10.19
N ASN A 53 18.59 -6.80 10.77
CA ASN A 53 18.45 -7.93 11.67
C ASN A 53 17.43 -8.90 11.06
N LEU A 54 17.99 -10.01 10.58
CA LEU A 54 17.26 -11.23 10.26
C LEU A 54 16.81 -11.86 11.57
N ASP A 55 15.62 -11.51 12.04
CA ASP A 55 14.84 -12.40 12.91
C ASP A 55 13.36 -12.23 12.56
N LEU A 56 12.80 -13.30 12.01
CA LEU A 56 11.39 -13.45 11.68
C LEU A 56 10.63 -13.67 12.99
N GLU A 57 10.30 -12.59 13.70
CA GLU A 57 9.24 -12.67 14.71
C GLU A 57 7.91 -12.20 14.10
N PRO A 58 6.83 -13.00 14.22
CA PRO A 58 5.50 -12.53 13.89
C PRO A 58 5.13 -11.45 14.92
N ILE A 59 4.99 -10.21 14.46
CA ILE A 59 4.46 -9.12 15.28
C ILE A 59 3.02 -9.48 15.62
N ILE A 60 2.78 -9.90 16.87
CA ILE A 60 1.45 -10.07 17.43
C ILE A 60 1.10 -8.75 18.09
N LEU A 61 0.21 -7.96 17.45
CA LEU A 61 -0.44 -6.87 18.16
C LEU A 61 -1.58 -7.43 19.02
N ASP A 62 -1.77 -6.76 20.15
CA ASP A 62 -2.74 -7.04 21.20
C ASP A 62 -4.14 -7.36 20.63
N GLU A 63 -4.84 -8.31 21.26
CA GLU A 63 -6.21 -8.77 20.94
C GLU A 63 -6.43 -9.89 19.91
N GLY A 64 -5.49 -10.81 19.68
CA GLY A 64 -5.80 -12.15 19.15
C GLY A 64 -6.53 -12.22 17.79
N ARG A 65 -6.61 -11.11 17.07
CA ARG A 65 -7.12 -11.06 15.70
C ARG A 65 -5.94 -11.26 14.77
N PRO A 66 -6.00 -12.22 13.83
CA PRO A 66 -4.96 -12.36 12.83
C PRO A 66 -4.85 -11.03 12.07
N ILE A 67 -3.64 -10.49 11.99
CA ILE A 67 -3.35 -9.32 11.16
C ILE A 67 -3.88 -9.65 9.76
N PRO A 68 -4.81 -8.86 9.20
CA PRO A 68 -5.27 -9.09 7.84
C PRO A 68 -4.02 -9.05 6.95
N GLY A 69 -3.86 -10.07 6.11
CA GLY A 69 -2.71 -10.18 5.22
C GLY A 69 -2.45 -8.86 4.49
N PHE A 70 -1.19 -8.54 4.22
CA PHE A 70 -0.79 -7.29 3.57
C PHE A 70 -1.59 -7.01 2.28
N GLU A 71 -2.06 -8.06 1.61
CA GLU A 71 -2.94 -8.06 0.44
C GLU A 71 -4.29 -7.34 0.65
N LYS A 72 -4.76 -7.24 1.90
CA LYS A 72 -5.99 -6.53 2.26
C LYS A 72 -5.76 -5.08 2.67
N SER A 73 -4.50 -4.64 2.71
CA SER A 73 -4.16 -3.28 3.13
C SER A 73 -4.50 -2.24 2.06
N TYR A 74 -4.73 -1.00 2.51
CA TYR A 74 -4.82 0.15 1.61
C TYR A 74 -3.53 0.33 0.81
N GLU A 75 -2.37 0.12 1.43
CA GLU A 75 -1.06 0.20 0.75
C GLU A 75 -1.00 -0.71 -0.46
N PHE A 76 -1.39 -1.98 -0.31
CA PHE A 76 -1.41 -2.92 -1.42
C PHE A 76 -2.45 -2.55 -2.48
N THR A 77 -3.62 -2.06 -2.07
CA THR A 77 -4.65 -1.56 -3.00
C THR A 77 -4.09 -0.42 -3.87
N THR A 78 -3.35 0.53 -3.27
CA THR A 78 -2.72 1.61 -4.04
C THR A 78 -1.63 1.09 -4.98
N LEU A 79 -0.87 0.06 -4.57
CA LEU A 79 0.12 -0.58 -5.44
C LEU A 79 -0.56 -1.26 -6.65
N LEU A 80 -1.66 -1.98 -6.43
CA LEU A 80 -2.44 -2.59 -7.51
C LEU A 80 -2.93 -1.53 -8.49
N ALA A 81 -3.55 -0.46 -7.99
CA ALA A 81 -4.02 0.64 -8.84
C ALA A 81 -2.88 1.23 -9.68
N TRP A 82 -1.70 1.41 -9.08
CA TRP A 82 -0.52 1.90 -9.79
C TRP A 82 -0.02 0.92 -10.86
N LEU A 83 0.05 -0.38 -10.56
CA LEU A 83 0.45 -1.41 -11.54
C LEU A 83 -0.46 -1.40 -12.77
N PHE A 84 -1.78 -1.40 -12.56
CA PHE A 84 -2.75 -1.35 -13.66
C PHE A 84 -2.71 -0.02 -14.42
N TYR A 85 -2.49 1.09 -13.73
CA TYR A 85 -2.28 2.38 -14.39
C TYR A 85 -1.03 2.34 -15.30
N LYS A 86 0.07 1.75 -14.83
CA LYS A 86 1.30 1.61 -15.62
C LYS A 86 1.21 0.64 -16.78
N TYR A 87 0.34 -0.36 -16.67
CA TYR A 87 -0.03 -1.18 -17.82
C TYR A 87 -0.60 -0.34 -18.97
N MET A 88 -1.45 0.65 -18.67
CA MET A 88 -2.04 1.54 -19.68
C MET A 88 -1.10 2.67 -20.10
N GLN A 89 -0.29 3.18 -19.17
CA GLN A 89 0.60 4.31 -19.38
C GLN A 89 1.99 4.05 -18.76
N PRO A 90 2.91 3.41 -19.51
CA PRO A 90 4.24 3.04 -19.01
C PRO A 90 5.15 4.24 -18.70
N THR A 91 4.92 5.40 -19.32
CA THR A 91 5.65 6.64 -19.03
C THR A 91 5.32 7.18 -17.65
N ASP A 92 6.27 7.79 -16.97
CA ASP A 92 6.06 8.41 -15.67
C ASP A 92 6.70 9.80 -15.58
N ASN A 93 5.96 10.75 -15.01
CA ASN A 93 6.37 12.13 -14.75
C ASN A 93 6.24 12.49 -13.25
N ASN A 94 6.00 11.50 -12.39
CA ASN A 94 5.92 11.65 -10.95
C ASN A 94 7.30 11.97 -10.36
N SER A 95 7.30 12.56 -9.16
CA SER A 95 8.54 12.84 -8.44
C SER A 95 9.22 11.56 -7.98
N ILE A 96 10.53 11.63 -7.74
CA ILE A 96 11.32 10.49 -7.26
C ILE A 96 10.80 9.99 -5.91
N GLU A 97 10.29 10.88 -5.06
CA GLU A 97 9.67 10.53 -3.78
C GLU A 97 8.43 9.66 -3.97
N ALA A 98 7.57 9.99 -4.96
CA ALA A 98 6.41 9.18 -5.28
C ALA A 98 6.83 7.79 -5.79
N ILE A 99 7.87 7.72 -6.64
CA ILE A 99 8.42 6.44 -7.13
C ILE A 99 9.01 5.62 -5.96
N ASN A 100 9.71 6.26 -5.03
CA ASN A 100 10.22 5.59 -3.83
C ASN A 100 9.09 5.09 -2.92
N GLY A 101 7.98 5.83 -2.82
CA GLY A 101 6.79 5.38 -2.12
C GLY A 101 6.17 4.12 -2.75
N ILE A 102 6.18 4.00 -4.07
CA ILE A 102 5.76 2.77 -4.76
C ILE A 102 6.78 1.64 -4.52
N LYS A 103 8.08 1.93 -4.62
CA LYS A 103 9.15 0.97 -4.34
C LYS A 103 9.00 0.35 -2.95
N TYR A 104 8.75 1.17 -1.94
CA TYR A 104 8.52 0.70 -0.57
C TYR A 104 7.33 -0.27 -0.47
N LYS A 105 6.23 -0.02 -1.18
CA LYS A 105 5.07 -0.92 -1.22
C LYS A 105 5.39 -2.25 -1.90
N VAL A 106 6.21 -2.23 -2.96
CA VAL A 106 6.69 -3.47 -3.61
C VAL A 106 7.57 -4.27 -2.65
N GLU A 107 8.49 -3.61 -1.93
CA GLU A 107 9.33 -4.27 -0.93
C GLU A 107 8.52 -4.86 0.24
N LYS A 108 7.49 -4.16 0.72
CA LYS A 108 6.52 -4.69 1.69
C LYS A 108 5.79 -5.91 1.14
N THR A 109 5.38 -5.88 -0.12
CA THR A 109 4.75 -7.04 -0.78
C THR A 109 5.67 -8.25 -0.72
N LEU A 110 6.95 -8.10 -1.08
CA LEU A 110 7.90 -9.22 -1.08
C LEU A 110 8.12 -9.81 0.32
N LYS A 111 8.15 -8.97 1.35
CA LYS A 111 8.43 -9.37 2.74
C LYS A 111 7.20 -9.90 3.48
N ARG A 112 6.06 -9.22 3.38
CA ARG A 112 4.88 -9.42 4.24
C ARG A 112 3.73 -10.17 3.55
N SER A 113 3.76 -10.35 2.22
CA SER A 113 2.70 -11.11 1.54
C SER A 113 2.85 -12.62 1.71
N SER A 114 1.69 -13.27 1.72
CA SER A 114 1.45 -14.71 1.68
C SER A 114 1.48 -15.30 0.26
N PHE A 115 1.74 -14.47 -0.77
CA PHE A 115 1.82 -14.89 -2.17
C PHE A 115 2.85 -16.00 -2.40
N SER A 116 2.61 -16.81 -3.43
CA SER A 116 3.57 -17.80 -3.91
C SER A 116 4.90 -17.18 -4.31
N GLN A 117 5.92 -18.03 -4.35
CA GLN A 117 7.25 -17.64 -4.79
C GLN A 117 7.23 -17.13 -6.24
N ASP A 118 6.39 -17.71 -7.10
CA ASP A 118 6.28 -17.31 -8.50
C ASP A 118 5.78 -15.85 -8.61
N LEU A 119 4.73 -15.49 -7.86
CA LEU A 119 4.25 -14.11 -7.86
C LEU A 119 5.25 -13.15 -7.22
N LYS A 120 6.00 -13.59 -6.19
CA LYS A 120 7.10 -12.79 -5.62
C LYS A 120 8.21 -12.54 -6.65
N LEU A 121 8.52 -13.50 -7.53
CA LEU A 121 9.45 -13.28 -8.64
C LEU A 121 8.94 -12.23 -9.62
N GLU A 122 7.63 -12.19 -9.90
CA GLU A 122 7.03 -11.13 -10.72
C GLU A 122 7.18 -9.75 -10.05
N PHE A 123 6.91 -9.63 -8.75
CA PHE A 123 7.13 -8.36 -8.02
C PHE A 123 8.61 -7.95 -7.97
N LEU A 124 9.56 -8.90 -8.01
CA LEU A 124 10.99 -8.59 -8.13
C LEU A 124 11.33 -7.94 -9.47
N LYS A 125 10.65 -8.29 -10.56
CA LYS A 125 10.82 -7.61 -11.86
C LYS A 125 10.41 -6.14 -11.76
N VAL A 126 9.27 -5.87 -11.10
CA VAL A 126 8.80 -4.50 -10.84
C VAL A 126 9.81 -3.73 -10.00
N LEU A 127 10.32 -4.34 -8.93
CA LEU A 127 11.34 -3.72 -8.07
C LEU A 127 12.63 -3.42 -8.84
N SER A 128 13.08 -4.34 -9.68
CA SER A 128 14.26 -4.16 -10.54
C SER A 128 14.06 -2.97 -11.49
N ASP A 129 12.90 -2.89 -12.13
CA ASP A 129 12.60 -1.81 -13.08
C ASP A 129 12.39 -0.46 -12.38
N LEU A 130 11.85 -0.43 -11.17
CA LEU A 130 11.80 0.78 -10.32
C LEU A 130 13.22 1.27 -9.97
N ASN A 131 14.10 0.37 -9.55
CA ASN A 131 15.49 0.72 -9.24
C ASN A 131 16.22 1.26 -10.48
N ARG A 132 16.01 0.62 -11.64
CA ARG A 132 16.52 1.12 -12.92
C ARG A 132 15.99 2.53 -13.22
N PHE A 133 14.68 2.74 -13.08
CA PHE A 133 14.05 4.03 -13.35
C PHE A 133 14.57 5.16 -12.45
N VAL A 134 14.90 4.88 -11.20
CA VAL A 134 15.47 5.87 -10.27
C VAL A 134 16.92 6.23 -10.62
N VAL A 135 17.71 5.25 -11.05
CA VAL A 135 19.15 5.42 -11.31
C VAL A 135 19.44 5.96 -12.71
N GLU A 136 18.62 5.60 -13.70
CA GLU A 136 18.81 6.07 -15.07
C GLU A 136 18.65 7.59 -15.18
N PRO A 137 19.51 8.28 -15.95
CA PRO A 137 19.35 9.71 -16.21
C PRO A 137 18.02 9.97 -16.93
N ASP A 138 17.47 11.16 -16.77
CA ASP A 138 16.22 11.51 -17.44
C ASP A 138 16.42 11.70 -18.94
N TYR A 139 15.60 11.01 -19.75
CA TYR A 139 15.56 11.12 -21.20
C TYR A 139 14.12 11.21 -21.70
N SER A 140 13.95 11.68 -22.94
CA SER A 140 12.65 11.76 -23.60
C SER A 140 12.01 10.37 -23.67
N ASN A 141 10.80 10.23 -23.13
CA ASN A 141 10.05 8.97 -23.03
C ASN A 141 10.67 7.92 -22.09
N LYS A 142 11.27 8.35 -20.97
CA LYS A 142 11.58 7.44 -19.86
C LYS A 142 10.31 6.69 -19.43
N HIS A 143 10.36 5.37 -19.43
CA HIS A 143 9.20 4.52 -19.19
C HIS A 143 9.60 3.26 -18.42
N PHE A 144 8.61 2.67 -17.77
CA PHE A 144 8.70 1.34 -17.18
C PHE A 144 8.63 0.27 -18.26
N THR A 145 9.46 -0.76 -18.12
CA THR A 145 9.55 -1.92 -19.00
C THR A 145 8.74 -3.12 -18.50
N PHE A 146 8.51 -3.23 -17.19
CA PHE A 146 7.67 -4.30 -16.61
C PHE A 146 6.23 -4.36 -17.17
N PRO A 147 5.55 -3.26 -17.54
CA PRO A 147 4.19 -3.34 -18.08
C PRO A 147 4.14 -3.72 -19.56
N ILE A 148 5.25 -3.59 -20.29
CA ILE A 148 5.29 -3.82 -21.75
C ILE A 148 5.39 -5.31 -22.00
N SER A 149 4.46 -5.87 -22.77
CA SER A 149 4.44 -7.30 -23.10
C SER A 149 5.58 -7.72 -24.04
N GLY A 150 5.90 -9.01 -24.05
CA GLY A 150 6.84 -9.60 -25.00
C GLY A 150 8.31 -9.54 -24.57
N ASN A 151 8.60 -9.22 -23.30
CA ASN A 151 9.95 -9.30 -22.76
C ASN A 151 9.99 -10.17 -21.48
N ALA A 152 11.18 -10.68 -21.12
CA ALA A 152 11.33 -11.57 -19.96
C ALA A 152 11.15 -10.85 -18.61
N LEU A 153 11.21 -9.52 -18.61
CA LEU A 153 11.00 -8.65 -17.46
C LEU A 153 9.54 -8.16 -17.36
N SER A 154 8.68 -8.56 -18.30
CA SER A 154 7.25 -8.26 -18.26
C SER A 154 6.65 -8.92 -17.03
N PHE A 155 5.80 -8.16 -16.34
CA PHE A 155 5.03 -8.64 -15.21
C PHE A 155 3.85 -9.47 -15.70
N ASP A 156 3.68 -10.67 -15.13
CA ASP A 156 2.54 -11.54 -15.41
C ASP A 156 1.31 -11.15 -14.57
N TYR A 157 0.43 -10.35 -15.18
CA TYR A 157 -0.84 -9.95 -14.56
C TYR A 157 -1.82 -11.12 -14.39
N CYS A 158 -1.74 -12.17 -15.20
CA CYS A 158 -2.59 -13.35 -15.05
C CYS A 158 -2.23 -14.10 -13.76
N LEU A 159 -0.94 -14.22 -13.45
CA LEU A 159 -0.48 -14.82 -12.20
C LEU A 159 -0.99 -14.05 -10.98
N LEU A 160 -0.91 -12.71 -11.02
CA LEU A 160 -1.42 -11.84 -9.96
C LEU A 160 -2.91 -12.04 -9.72
N ILE A 161 -3.73 -12.02 -10.78
CA ILE A 161 -5.18 -12.19 -10.66
C ILE A 161 -5.54 -13.57 -10.13
N ASN A 162 -4.88 -14.63 -10.61
CA ASN A 162 -5.12 -16.00 -10.14
C ASN A 162 -4.84 -16.15 -8.63
N GLU A 163 -3.75 -15.56 -8.16
CA GLU A 163 -3.40 -15.50 -6.74
C GLU A 163 -4.45 -14.76 -5.92
N LEU A 164 -4.88 -13.57 -6.36
CA LEU A 164 -5.90 -12.79 -5.68
C LEU A 164 -7.24 -13.53 -5.59
N TRP A 165 -7.68 -14.18 -6.68
CA TRP A 165 -8.88 -15.02 -6.66
C TRP A 165 -8.71 -16.25 -5.76
N SER A 166 -7.50 -16.83 -5.69
CA SER A 166 -7.25 -17.95 -4.79
C SER A 166 -7.37 -17.55 -3.31
N LEU A 167 -7.00 -16.31 -2.98
CA LEU A 167 -7.12 -15.76 -1.62
C LEU A 167 -8.58 -15.51 -1.25
N GLU A 168 -9.39 -14.98 -2.18
CA GLU A 168 -10.83 -14.81 -1.97
C GLU A 168 -11.54 -16.15 -1.70
N ASN A 169 -11.17 -17.20 -2.45
CA ASN A 169 -11.81 -18.52 -2.33
C ASN A 169 -11.27 -19.40 -1.19
N LYS A 170 -10.20 -18.98 -0.49
CA LYS A 170 -9.68 -19.66 0.71
C LYS A 170 -10.42 -19.25 1.99
N GLU A 171 -11.24 -18.19 1.94
CA GLU A 171 -12.01 -17.70 3.09
C GLU A 171 -13.45 -18.29 3.17
N LEU A 172 -13.73 -19.35 2.42
CA LEU A 172 -14.96 -20.18 2.47
C LEU A 172 -14.65 -21.59 2.99
#